data_AF-A0AAN5IF15-F1
#
_entry.id   AF-A0AAN5IF15-F1
#
_cell.length_a   1.000
_cell.length_b   1.000
_cell.length_c   1.000
_cell.angle_alpha   90.00
_cell.angle_beta   90.00
_cell.angle_gamma   90.00
#
_symmetry.space_group_name_H-M   'P 1'
#
loop_
_entity.id
_entity.type
_entity.pdbx_description
1 polymer ?
#
loop_
_entity_poly.entity_id
_entity_poly.type
_entity_poly.pdbx_seq_one_letter_code
_entity_poly.pdbx_strand_id
1 'polypeptide(L)'
;MSSLLPSLLLVLSFAVAAAADACVGCKCCSSDLITITTSGSGAHPFDSDVIDQTGECAVRTLTCRGELANIEVNGDGGIVFGEPDAVMEVTCNAEGTFWDFQGVPITQAECASKTIE
;
A
#
# COMPACT_ATOMS: atom_id res chain seq x y z
N MET A 1 31.12 9.63 -62.77
CA MET A 1 31.10 9.99 -61.34
C MET A 1 29.84 9.34 -60.75
N SER A 2 29.95 8.07 -60.33
CA SER A 2 28.84 7.32 -59.73
C SER A 2 28.75 7.62 -58.24
N SER A 3 27.62 8.18 -57.80
CA SER A 3 27.30 8.33 -56.38
C SER A 3 26.36 7.18 -55.99
N LEU A 4 26.88 6.26 -55.18
CA LEU A 4 26.12 5.25 -54.45
C LEU A 4 25.71 5.88 -53.11
N LEU A 5 24.42 6.23 -52.97
CA LEU A 5 23.82 6.52 -51.67
C LEU A 5 23.39 5.18 -51.05
N PRO A 6 23.88 4.81 -49.85
CA PRO A 6 23.38 3.62 -49.18
C PRO A 6 22.01 3.98 -48.59
N SER A 7 20.97 3.31 -49.10
CA SER A 7 19.63 3.32 -48.50
C SER A 7 19.73 2.83 -47.05
N LEU A 8 19.75 3.79 -46.13
CA LEU A 8 19.68 3.58 -44.70
C LEU A 8 18.30 3.01 -44.38
N LEU A 9 18.20 1.68 -44.27
CA LEU A 9 17.03 1.01 -43.73
C LEU A 9 16.91 1.36 -42.24
N LEU A 10 16.01 2.28 -41.94
CA LEU A 10 15.58 2.59 -40.58
C LEU A 10 14.68 1.42 -40.10
N VAL A 11 15.27 0.46 -39.38
CA VAL A 11 14.51 -0.59 -38.71
C VAL A 11 13.83 0.06 -37.50
N LEU A 12 12.55 0.43 -37.64
CA LEU A 12 11.69 0.83 -36.52
C LEU A 12 11.37 -0.41 -35.69
N SER A 13 12.14 -0.61 -34.62
CA SER A 13 11.80 -1.56 -33.57
C SER A 13 10.60 -1.04 -32.79
N PHE A 14 9.43 -1.62 -33.00
CA PHE A 14 8.26 -1.40 -32.14
C PHE A 14 8.50 -2.12 -30.81
N ALA A 15 8.75 -1.36 -29.75
CA ALA A 15 8.68 -1.89 -28.40
C ALA A 15 7.19 -2.13 -28.08
N VAL A 16 6.80 -3.40 -27.99
CA VAL A 16 5.49 -3.79 -27.44
C VAL A 16 5.58 -3.54 -25.93
N ALA A 17 4.92 -2.49 -25.44
CA ALA A 17 4.69 -2.33 -24.02
C ALA A 17 3.77 -3.48 -23.58
N ALA A 18 4.33 -4.43 -22.82
CA ALA A 18 3.53 -5.43 -22.14
C ALA A 18 2.58 -4.68 -21.18
N ALA A 19 1.29 -4.65 -21.49
CA ALA A 19 0.29 -4.29 -20.50
C ALA A 19 0.45 -5.28 -19.34
N ALA A 20 0.84 -4.79 -18.18
CA ALA A 20 0.83 -5.61 -16.98
C ALA A 20 -0.60 -6.10 -16.80
N ASP A 21 -0.79 -7.41 -16.80
CA ASP A 21 -2.07 -8.04 -16.49
C ASP A 21 -2.52 -7.43 -15.16
N ALA A 22 -3.64 -6.71 -15.17
CA ALA A 22 -4.12 -6.09 -13.95
C ALA A 22 -4.45 -7.22 -12.98
N CYS A 23 -3.76 -7.26 -11.84
CA CYS A 23 -4.06 -8.23 -10.80
C CYS A 23 -5.50 -7.96 -10.33
N VAL A 24 -6.40 -8.93 -10.50
CA VAL A 24 -7.81 -8.85 -10.07
C VAL A 24 -8.06 -9.93 -9.03
N GLY A 25 -8.80 -9.58 -7.98
CA GLY A 25 -9.20 -10.50 -6.92
C GLY A 25 -8.66 -10.12 -5.55
N CYS A 26 -9.14 -10.78 -4.50
CA CYS A 26 -8.79 -10.43 -3.13
C CYS A 26 -7.34 -10.74 -2.70
N LYS A 27 -6.48 -11.17 -3.62
CA LYS A 27 -5.03 -11.25 -3.39
C LYS A 27 -4.27 -10.07 -4.00
N CYS A 28 -4.96 -9.13 -4.63
CA CYS A 28 -4.36 -8.14 -5.52
C CYS A 28 -4.41 -6.70 -5.02
N CYS A 29 -4.89 -6.44 -3.81
CA CYS A 29 -4.88 -5.09 -3.27
C CYS A 29 -3.44 -4.56 -3.19
N SER A 30 -3.21 -3.39 -3.79
CA SER A 30 -1.95 -2.67 -3.65
C SER A 30 -1.83 -2.06 -2.25
N SER A 31 -0.61 -1.96 -1.72
CA SER A 31 -0.32 -1.18 -0.50
C SER A 31 -0.77 0.28 -0.64
N ASP A 32 -0.70 0.82 -1.85
CA ASP A 32 -0.96 2.24 -2.13
C ASP A 32 -2.44 2.61 -2.03
N LEU A 33 -3.33 1.62 -1.86
CA LEU A 33 -4.76 1.85 -1.60
C LEU A 33 -5.03 2.43 -0.20
N ILE A 34 -4.09 2.30 0.74
CA ILE A 34 -4.10 3.04 2.01
C ILE A 34 -2.97 4.07 1.95
N THR A 35 -3.33 5.34 2.08
CA THR A 35 -2.37 6.42 2.26
C THR A 35 -1.82 6.38 3.68
N ILE A 36 -0.51 6.19 3.82
CA ILE A 36 0.16 6.32 5.12
C ILE A 36 0.52 7.79 5.35
N THR A 37 0.04 8.39 6.43
CA THR A 37 0.40 9.77 6.82
C THR A 37 1.28 9.81 8.06
N THR A 38 1.98 10.93 8.23
CA THR A 38 2.89 11.22 9.36
C THR A 38 2.79 12.68 9.79
N SER A 39 1.60 13.26 9.70
CA SER A 39 1.36 14.69 9.88
C SER A 39 0.69 15.05 11.20
N GLY A 40 0.03 14.10 11.86
CA GLY A 40 -0.59 14.31 13.16
C GLY A 40 0.42 14.45 14.30
N SER A 41 -0.11 14.79 15.48
CA SER A 41 0.69 14.92 16.69
C SER A 41 1.18 13.55 17.16
N GLY A 42 2.49 13.43 17.39
CA GLY A 42 3.10 12.15 17.76
C GLY A 42 3.16 11.15 16.60
N ALA A 43 2.79 11.56 15.38
CA ALA A 43 2.81 10.68 14.22
C ALA A 43 4.24 10.32 13.82
N HIS A 44 4.43 9.05 13.47
CA HIS A 44 5.72 8.52 13.03
C HIS A 44 5.49 7.32 12.08
N PRO A 45 6.54 6.82 11.40
CA PRO A 45 6.42 5.63 10.58
C PRO A 45 5.96 4.41 11.39
N PHE A 46 5.17 3.54 10.77
CA PHE A 46 4.85 2.22 11.32
C PHE A 46 6.13 1.40 11.59
N ASP A 47 6.13 0.59 12.64
CA ASP A 47 7.21 -0.36 12.96
C ASP A 47 7.26 -1.49 11.91
N SER A 48 6.09 -1.92 11.44
CA SER A 48 5.98 -2.84 10.29
C SER A 48 4.69 -2.66 9.49
N ASP A 49 4.78 -3.02 8.21
CA ASP A 49 3.70 -3.07 7.23
C ASP A 49 3.94 -4.29 6.34
N VAL A 50 3.13 -5.34 6.52
CA VAL A 50 3.34 -6.65 5.88
C VAL A 50 2.07 -7.08 5.19
N ILE A 51 2.19 -7.53 3.94
CA ILE A 51 1.10 -8.16 3.19
C ILE A 51 1.36 -9.67 3.10
N ASP A 52 0.44 -10.47 3.64
CA ASP A 52 0.41 -11.93 3.50
C ASP A 52 -0.65 -12.34 2.48
N GLN A 53 -0.24 -13.10 1.46
CA GLN A 53 -1.11 -13.60 0.38
C GLN A 53 -1.32 -15.12 0.44
N THR A 54 -0.84 -15.79 1.50
CA THR A 54 -0.88 -17.25 1.64
C THR A 54 -2.28 -17.78 1.97
N GLY A 55 -3.12 -16.98 2.63
CA GLY A 55 -4.50 -17.31 3.01
C GLY A 55 -5.52 -17.26 1.87
N GLU A 56 -6.81 -17.19 2.22
CA GLU A 56 -7.91 -17.08 1.23
C GLU A 56 -7.83 -15.74 0.47
N CYS A 57 -7.75 -14.64 1.20
CA CYS A 57 -7.50 -13.30 0.69
C CYS A 57 -6.20 -12.74 1.27
N ALA A 58 -5.67 -11.69 0.63
CA ALA A 58 -4.53 -10.97 1.15
C ALA A 58 -4.92 -10.26 2.45
N VAL A 59 -4.06 -10.36 3.45
CA VAL A 59 -4.17 -9.64 4.71
C VAL A 59 -2.98 -8.70 4.81
N ARG A 60 -3.21 -7.44 5.17
CA ARG A 60 -2.16 -6.47 5.47
C ARG A 60 -2.17 -6.17 6.96
N THR A 61 -1.02 -6.31 7.60
CA THR A 61 -0.83 -6.06 9.03
C THR A 61 0.04 -4.82 9.21
N LEU A 62 -0.52 -3.80 9.85
CA LEU A 62 0.16 -2.58 10.24
C LEU A 62 0.43 -2.61 11.73
N THR A 63 1.70 -2.45 12.13
CA THR A 63 2.12 -2.42 13.54
C THR A 63 2.67 -1.06 13.89
N CYS A 64 2.04 -0.40 14.87
CA CYS A 64 2.49 0.85 15.46
C CYS A 64 3.03 0.56 16.86
N ARG A 65 4.30 0.93 17.12
CA ARG A 65 4.96 0.69 18.40
C ARG A 65 5.24 2.00 19.12
N GLY A 66 5.02 2.02 20.43
CA GLY A 66 5.39 3.14 21.30
C GLY A 66 4.54 3.21 22.56
N GLU A 67 4.91 4.11 23.48
CA GLU A 67 4.07 4.40 24.65
C GLU A 67 2.74 4.99 24.17
N LEU A 68 1.62 4.44 24.60
CA LEU A 68 0.28 4.82 24.13
C LEU A 68 0.15 4.75 22.58
N ALA A 69 0.71 3.71 21.96
CA ALA A 69 0.60 3.52 20.51
C ALA A 69 -0.86 3.44 20.06
N ASN A 70 -1.13 4.12 18.95
CA ASN A 70 -2.44 4.10 18.33
C ASN A 70 -2.34 4.26 16.80
N ILE A 71 -3.38 3.78 16.12
CA ILE A 71 -3.51 3.87 14.65
C ILE A 71 -4.78 4.63 14.34
N GLU A 72 -4.65 5.85 13.81
CA GLU A 72 -5.74 6.68 13.34
C GLU A 72 -6.10 6.30 11.89
N VAL A 73 -7.37 6.05 11.62
CA VAL A 73 -7.83 5.66 10.27
C VAL A 73 -8.76 6.70 9.66
N ASN A 74 -8.64 6.91 8.34
CA ASN A 74 -9.53 7.76 7.54
C ASN A 74 -9.73 9.19 8.09
N GLY A 75 -8.70 9.78 8.72
CA GLY A 75 -8.72 11.16 9.23
C GLY A 75 -9.79 11.41 10.31
N ASP A 76 -9.70 10.65 11.42
CA ASP A 76 -10.63 10.60 12.57
C ASP A 76 -11.82 9.62 12.45
N GLY A 77 -11.83 8.77 11.43
CA GLY A 77 -12.89 7.76 11.23
C GLY A 77 -12.86 6.58 12.22
N GLY A 78 -11.79 6.46 13.01
CA GLY A 78 -11.63 5.43 14.03
C GLY A 78 -10.21 5.41 14.58
N ILE A 79 -10.03 4.75 15.73
CA ILE A 79 -8.72 4.58 16.37
C ILE A 79 -8.56 3.13 16.83
N VAL A 80 -7.43 2.52 16.51
CA VAL A 80 -6.98 1.25 17.10
C VAL A 80 -5.94 1.54 18.15
N PHE A 81 -6.19 1.13 19.40
CA PHE A 81 -5.26 1.33 20.52
C PHE A 81 -4.58 0.01 20.90
N GLY A 82 -3.32 0.09 21.31
CA GLY A 82 -2.60 -1.03 21.91
C GLY A 82 -1.36 -0.57 22.64
N GLU A 83 -1.00 -1.26 23.73
CA GLU A 83 0.20 -0.95 24.49
C GLU A 83 0.93 -2.27 24.81
N PRO A 84 2.21 -2.43 24.41
CA PRO A 84 3.10 -1.44 23.78
C PRO A 84 2.91 -1.25 22.26
N ASP A 85 2.13 -2.13 21.63
CA ASP A 85 1.96 -2.17 20.17
C ASP A 85 0.46 -2.09 19.83
N ALA A 86 0.07 -1.16 18.96
CA ALA A 86 -1.21 -1.17 18.27
C ALA A 86 -1.06 -1.92 16.94
N VAL A 87 -1.92 -2.92 16.71
CA VAL A 87 -1.87 -3.77 15.52
C VAL A 87 -3.21 -3.69 14.80
N MET A 88 -3.18 -3.35 13.51
CA MET A 88 -4.35 -3.33 12.65
C MET A 88 -4.17 -4.31 11.49
N GLU A 89 -5.08 -5.27 11.39
CA GLU A 89 -5.15 -6.22 10.27
C GLU A 89 -6.31 -5.88 9.36
N VAL A 90 -6.02 -5.60 8.10
CA VAL A 90 -7.02 -5.29 7.07
C VAL A 90 -7.02 -6.39 6.02
N THR A 91 -8.20 -6.73 5.50
CA THR A 91 -8.37 -7.78 4.49
C THR A 91 -8.67 -7.16 3.13
N CYS A 92 -8.00 -7.63 2.09
CA CYS A 92 -8.30 -7.18 0.74
C CYS A 92 -9.69 -7.65 0.29
N ASN A 93 -10.50 -6.76 -0.29
CA ASN A 93 -11.83 -7.10 -0.76
C ASN A 93 -11.82 -8.04 -1.98
N ALA A 94 -12.97 -8.65 -2.29
CA ALA A 94 -13.14 -9.59 -3.39
C ALA A 94 -12.61 -9.06 -4.74
N GLU A 95 -12.78 -7.77 -5.01
CA GLU A 95 -12.40 -7.13 -6.27
C GLU A 95 -10.92 -6.72 -6.34
N GLY A 96 -10.20 -6.67 -5.21
CA GLY A 96 -8.81 -6.20 -5.19
C GLY A 96 -8.65 -4.68 -5.24
N THR A 97 -9.66 -3.93 -4.81
CA THR A 97 -9.78 -2.48 -4.98
C THR A 97 -9.71 -1.67 -3.68
N PHE A 98 -9.86 -2.30 -2.51
CA PHE A 98 -9.66 -1.66 -1.21
C PHE A 98 -9.34 -2.65 -0.10
N TRP A 99 -8.79 -2.12 0.99
CA TRP A 99 -8.54 -2.86 2.22
C TRP A 99 -9.69 -2.63 3.20
N ASP A 100 -10.31 -3.70 3.68
CA ASP A 100 -11.42 -3.69 4.62
C ASP A 100 -10.93 -3.87 6.06
N PHE A 101 -11.43 -3.03 6.95
CA PHE A 101 -11.32 -3.20 8.39
C PHE A 101 -12.73 -3.25 8.98
N GLN A 102 -13.19 -4.44 9.37
CA GLN A 102 -14.49 -4.63 10.04
C GLN A 102 -15.68 -4.07 9.23
N GLY A 103 -15.66 -4.19 7.89
CA GLY A 103 -16.69 -3.68 6.99
C GLY A 103 -16.51 -2.23 6.56
N VAL A 104 -15.40 -1.59 6.94
CA VAL A 104 -15.07 -0.22 6.57
C VAL A 104 -13.87 -0.21 5.61
N PRO A 105 -14.01 0.35 4.40
CA PRO A 105 -12.88 0.60 3.53
C PRO A 105 -11.89 1.60 4.15
N ILE A 106 -10.63 1.20 4.27
CA ILE A 106 -9.55 2.04 4.75
C ILE A 106 -8.83 2.67 3.57
N THR A 107 -8.75 4.00 3.58
CA THR A 107 -8.07 4.81 2.56
C THR A 107 -6.90 5.61 3.15
N GLN A 108 -6.84 5.74 4.47
CA GLN A 108 -5.75 6.39 5.19
C GLN A 108 -5.48 5.67 6.52
N ALA A 109 -4.20 5.57 6.90
CA ALA A 109 -3.78 5.17 8.23
C ALA A 109 -2.58 6.03 8.69
N GLU A 110 -2.56 6.39 9.97
CA GLU A 110 -1.45 7.06 10.64
C GLU A 110 -1.07 6.24 11.87
N CYS A 111 0.22 6.21 12.20
CA CYS A 111 0.70 5.63 13.44
C CYS A 111 1.18 6.77 14.32
N ALA A 112 0.67 6.85 15.54
CA ALA A 112 1.14 7.81 16.52
C ALA A 112 1.35 7.17 17.88
N SER A 113 2.38 7.65 18.57
CA SER A 113 2.68 7.29 19.95
C SER A 113 3.25 8.48 20.69
N LYS A 114 3.33 8.36 22.02
CA LYS A 114 4.09 9.29 22.82
C LYS A 114 5.58 8.99 22.62
N THR A 115 6.31 9.98 22.12
CA THR A 115 7.77 9.90 22.03
C THR A 115 8.34 9.73 23.44
N ILE A 116 9.03 8.62 23.68
CA ILE A 116 9.86 8.48 24.88
C ILE A 116 11.11 9.33 24.62
N GLU A 117 11.15 10.54 25.19
CA GLU A 117 12.38 11.36 25.25
C GLU A 117 13.45 10.72 26.12
#